data_AF-A0A3D4B0T6-F1
#
_entry.id   AF-A0A3D4B0T6-F1
#
_cell.length_a   1.000
_cell.length_b   1.000
_cell.length_c   1.000
_cell.angle_alpha   90.00
_cell.angle_beta   90.00
_cell.angle_gamma   90.00
#
_symmetry.space_group_name_H-M   'P 1'
#
loop_
_entity.id
_entity.type
_entity.pdbx_description
1 polymer ?
#
loop_
_entity_poly.entity_id
_entity_poly.type
_entity_poly.pdbx_seq_one_letter_code
_entity_poly.pdbx_strand_id
1 'polypeptide(L)' 'MGDPGQAIRHALDVAIQAQQACFHALHPDLEGREVEAIGRKIVAEGNLSSYFLYSGVHSVGVIEFEPPIFGPSSPA' A
#
# COMPACT_ATOMS: atom_id res chain seq x y z
N MET A 1 -7.33 6.11 25.50
CA MET A 1 -6.63 5.05 24.73
C MET A 1 -5.27 4.81 25.37
N GLY A 2 -4.82 3.55 25.49
CA GLY A 2 -3.62 3.11 26.25
C GLY A 2 -2.50 2.53 25.37
N ASP A 3 -1.68 1.63 25.92
CA ASP A 3 -0.60 0.95 25.17
C ASP A 3 -1.17 -0.18 24.26
N PRO A 4 -0.97 -0.12 22.93
CA PRO A 4 -1.47 -1.13 21.99
C PRO A 4 -0.63 -2.43 21.93
N GLY A 5 0.53 -2.48 22.60
CA GLY A 5 1.45 -3.63 22.56
C GLY A 5 2.34 -3.67 21.32
N GLN A 6 3.31 -4.59 21.33
CA GLN A 6 4.36 -4.64 20.29
C GLN A 6 3.84 -5.10 18.92
N ALA A 7 2.91 -6.06 18.87
CA ALA A 7 2.41 -6.59 17.60
C ALA A 7 1.69 -5.51 16.76
N ILE A 8 0.88 -4.66 17.42
CA ILE A 8 0.18 -3.56 16.75
C ILE A 8 1.17 -2.47 16.30
N ARG A 9 2.17 -2.14 17.15
CA ARG A 9 3.23 -1.20 16.77
C ARG A 9 4.01 -1.69 15.55
N HIS A 10 4.41 -2.96 15.52
CA HIS A 10 5.07 -3.58 14.37
C HIS A 10 4.23 -3.46 13.09
N ALA A 11 2.95 -3.83 13.16
CA ALA A 11 2.06 -3.74 11.99
C ALA A 11 1.90 -2.29 11.50
N LEU A 12 1.80 -1.32 12.42
CA LEU A 12 1.74 0.09 12.09
C LEU A 12 3.04 0.58 11.43
N ASP A 13 4.20 0.21 11.97
CA ASP A 13 5.50 0.63 11.44
C ASP A 13 5.70 0.09 10.01
N VAL A 14 5.36 -1.18 9.76
CA VAL A 14 5.38 -1.77 8.42
C VAL A 14 4.42 -1.06 7.47
N ALA A 15 3.20 -0.74 7.91
CA ALA A 15 2.22 -0.03 7.11
C ALA A 15 2.68 1.39 6.73
N ILE A 16 3.26 2.12 7.69
CA ILE A 16 3.84 3.46 7.45
C ILE A 16 4.99 3.37 6.45
N GLN A 17 5.90 2.41 6.60
CA GLN A 17 7.02 2.22 5.68
C GLN A 17 6.52 1.92 4.26
N ALA A 18 5.56 1.01 4.12
CA ALA A 18 4.97 0.66 2.83
C ALA A 18 4.30 1.89 2.17
N GLN A 19 3.50 2.64 2.94
CA GLN A 19 2.83 3.86 2.46
C GLN A 19 3.84 4.90 1.97
N GLN A 20 4.86 5.20 2.78
CA GLN A 20 5.88 6.20 2.46
C GLN A 20 6.69 5.80 1.23
N ALA A 21 7.04 4.51 1.10
CA ALA A 21 7.77 4.01 -0.05
C ALA A 21 6.95 4.16 -1.35
N CYS A 22 5.66 3.78 -1.33
CA CYS A 22 4.76 3.99 -2.46
C CYS A 22 4.62 5.49 -2.80
N PHE A 23 4.46 6.35 -1.79
CA PHE A 23 4.34 7.80 -2.00
C PHE A 23 5.57 8.40 -2.68
N HIS A 24 6.77 8.05 -2.23
CA HIS A 24 8.01 8.56 -2.82
C HIS A 24 8.31 7.98 -4.22
N ALA A 25 7.81 6.78 -4.53
CA ALA A 25 7.97 6.15 -5.83
C ALA A 25 6.97 6.65 -6.87
N LEU A 26 5.89 7.32 -6.46
CA LEU A 26 4.84 7.76 -7.38
C LEU A 26 5.37 8.88 -8.30
N HIS A 27 5.45 8.61 -9.61
CA HIS A 27 5.76 9.62 -10.63
C HIS A 27 5.07 9.28 -11.97
N PRO A 28 4.89 10.26 -12.88
CA PRO A 28 4.11 10.07 -14.12
C PRO A 28 4.60 8.99 -15.08
N ASP A 29 5.85 8.52 -14.93
CA ASP A 29 6.49 7.56 -15.85
C ASP A 29 6.55 6.14 -15.27
N LEU A 30 5.92 5.89 -14.12
CA LEU A 30 5.86 4.57 -13.50
C LEU A 30 4.43 4.05 -13.48
N GLU A 31 4.25 2.79 -13.88
CA GLU A 31 2.93 2.18 -13.83
C GLU A 31 2.49 2.02 -12.36
N GLY A 32 1.22 2.31 -12.09
CA GLY A 32 0.70 2.25 -10.72
C GLY A 32 0.84 0.88 -10.05
N ARG A 33 0.78 -0.22 -10.81
CA ARG A 33 1.03 -1.58 -10.28
C ARG A 33 2.47 -1.76 -9.80
N GLU A 34 3.43 -1.08 -10.40
CA GLU A 34 4.84 -1.12 -9.98
C GLU A 34 5.02 -0.34 -8.68
N VAL A 35 4.34 0.80 -8.54
CA VAL A 35 4.29 1.57 -7.27
C VAL A 35 3.71 0.70 -6.15
N GLU A 36 2.58 0.04 -6.40
CA GLU A 36 1.92 -0.78 -5.38
C GLU A 36 2.72 -2.03 -4.98
N ALA A 37 3.45 -2.63 -5.94
CA ALA A 37 4.33 -3.76 -5.69
C ALA A 37 5.44 -3.45 -4.66
N ILE A 38 5.90 -2.20 -4.58
CA ILE A 38 6.86 -1.75 -3.56
C ILE A 38 6.27 -1.92 -2.15
N GLY A 39 5.05 -1.44 -1.95
CA GLY A 39 4.36 -1.58 -0.66
C GLY A 39 4.12 -3.04 -0.30
N ARG A 40 3.70 -3.87 -1.26
CA ARG A 40 3.52 -5.32 -1.04
C ARG A 40 4.80 -6.01 -0.62
N LYS A 41 5.94 -5.64 -1.21
CA LYS A 41 7.25 -6.18 -0.83
C LYS A 41 7.59 -5.86 0.62
N ILE A 42 7.43 -4.61 1.05
CA ILE A 42 7.70 -4.19 2.44
C ILE A 42 6.78 -4.94 3.42
N VAL A 43 5.49 -5.06 3.09
CA VAL A 43 4.54 -5.81 3.92
C VAL A 43 4.91 -7.29 4.01
N ALA A 44 5.45 -7.87 2.93
CA ALA A 44 5.95 -9.25 2.92
C ALA A 44 7.19 -9.43 3.80
N GLU A 45 8.14 -8.51 3.73
CA GLU A 45 9.33 -8.47 4.60
C GLU A 45 8.93 -8.34 6.08
N GLY A 46 7.81 -7.66 6.36
CA GLY A 46 7.19 -7.58 7.68
C GLY A 46 6.44 -8.84 8.14
N ASN A 47 6.38 -9.91 7.34
CA ASN A 47 5.58 -11.12 7.54
C ASN A 47 4.07 -10.87 7.65
N LEU A 48 3.56 -9.87 6.92
CA LEU A 48 2.17 -9.44 7.00
C LEU A 48 1.40 -9.60 5.67
N SER A 49 1.95 -10.28 4.66
CA SER A 49 1.34 -10.44 3.34
C SER A 49 -0.10 -10.97 3.38
N SER A 50 -0.38 -11.93 4.28
CA SER A 50 -1.71 -12.53 4.45
C SER A 50 -2.78 -11.52 4.89
N TYR A 51 -2.38 -10.35 5.38
CA TYR A 51 -3.28 -9.28 5.83
C TYR A 51 -3.47 -8.18 4.79
N PHE A 52 -2.70 -8.15 3.69
CA PHE A 52 -2.81 -7.14 2.64
C PHE A 52 -3.68 -7.62 1.46
N LEU A 53 -5.00 -7.61 1.69
CA LEU A 53 -6.00 -8.24 0.83
C LEU A 53 -6.54 -7.34 -0.30
N TYR A 54 -6.38 -6.02 -0.17
CA TYR A 54 -6.97 -5.02 -1.08
C TYR A 54 -5.91 -4.38 -1.97
N SER A 55 -6.33 -3.65 -3.00
CA SER A 55 -5.46 -2.74 -3.76
C SER A 55 -4.89 -1.67 -2.84
N GLY A 56 -3.59 -1.42 -2.93
CA GLY A 56 -2.91 -0.47 -2.04
C GLY A 56 -3.25 1.00 -2.30
N VAL A 57 -3.58 1.36 -3.54
CA VAL A 57 -3.88 2.75 -3.95
C VAL A 57 -5.00 2.75 -4.98
N HIS A 58 -5.87 3.76 -4.92
CA HIS A 58 -6.85 4.07 -5.95
C HIS A 58 -7.03 5.59 -6.04
N SER A 59 -7.65 6.05 -7.14
CA SER A 59 -7.99 7.45 -7.31
C SER A 59 -9.31 7.82 -6.63
N VAL A 60 -9.48 9.12 -6.42
CA VAL A 60 -10.69 9.77 -5.92
C VAL A 60 -11.04 10.95 -6.83
N GLY A 61 -12.33 11.22 -7.03
CA GLY A 61 -12.76 12.35 -7.86
C GLY A 61 -14.26 12.61 -7.74
N VAL A 62 -15.02 12.25 -8.77
CA VAL A 62 -16.49 12.38 -8.72
C VAL A 62 -17.09 11.34 -7.79
N ILE A 63 -16.46 10.17 -7.72
CA ILE A 63 -16.78 9.11 -6.76
C ILE A 63 -15.56 8.76 -5.91
N GLU A 64 -15.80 8.14 -4.75
CA GLU A 64 -14.75 7.79 -3.79
C GLU A 64 -13.77 6.74 -4.32
N PHE A 65 -14.20 5.88 -5.23
CA PHE A 65 -13.36 4.82 -5.79
C PHE A 65 -13.47 4.83 -7.31
N GLU A 66 -12.50 5.48 -7.96
CA GLU A 66 -12.44 5.57 -9.42
C GLU A 66 -11.05 5.18 -9.95
N PRO A 67 -10.94 4.80 -11.23
CA PRO A 67 -9.65 4.59 -11.88
C PRO A 67 -8.76 5.86 -11.86
N PRO A 68 -7.43 5.69 -11.86
CA PRO A 68 -6.73 4.40 -11.88
C PRO A 68 -6.73 3.69 -10.52
N ILE A 69 -6.79 2.37 -10.54
CA ILE A 69 -6.70 1.50 -9.36
C ILE A 69 -5.36 0.78 -9.44
N PHE A 70 -4.53 0.88 -8.41
CA PHE A 70 -3.22 0.26 -8.38
C PHE A 70 -3.26 -1.01 -7.55
N GLY A 71 -3.26 -2.14 -8.23
CA GLY A 71 -3.24 -3.46 -7.62
C GLY A 71 -2.54 -4.48 -8.52
N PRO A 72 -2.25 -5.68 -8.00
CA PRO A 72 -1.46 -6.69 -8.72
C PRO A 72 -2.15 -7.22 -9.99
N SER A 73 -3.47 -7.07 -10.09
CA SER A 73 -4.28 -7.47 -11.24
C SER A 73 -4.77 -6.29 -12.10
N SER A 74 -4.36 -5.06 -11.80
CA SER A 74 -4.79 -3.90 -12.58
C SER A 74 -4.11 -3.88 -13.96
N PRO A 75 -4.86 -3.76 -15.07
CA PRO A 75 -4.28 -3.44 -16.36
C PRO A 75 -3.66 -2.04 -16.31
N ALA A 76 -2.61 -1.83 -17.11
CA ALA A 76 -2.02 -0.51 -17.35
C ALA A 76 -3.03 0.42 -18.06
#